data_AF-A0A3A4ZB26-F1
#
_entry.id   AF-A0A3A4ZB26-F1
#
_cell.length_a   1.000
_cell.length_b   1.000
_cell.length_c   1.000
_cell.angle_alpha   90.00
_cell.angle_beta   90.00
_cell.angle_gamma   90.00
#
_symmetry.space_group_name_H-M   'P 1'
#
loop_
_entity.id
_entity.type
_entity.pdbx_description
1 polymer ?
#
loop_
_entity_poly.entity_id
_entity_poly.type
_entity_poly.pdbx_seq_one_letter_code
_entity_poly.pdbx_strand_id
1 'polypeptide(L)'
;MSNAMTYWFSPAPSEVTSSRISLDFDLRAADLFFRELVVPELGRIWFARQISWPLAALALHEDLARHGSNAPKPTAICHGIEALACKLEYFDDPQDPSRRILGRRAFGRDAERDVWSFHRLRQATNYVRNTHRQAATRALRVDGGLGFASGSRFDLLELERVGRELANAFLEQRVGKGGTSLCKWLLGWIEGDREISGWPKTLLQALSPEHPTDNERALVLSRLLGTSTPASEKRQRLAGAIGRAADLPSIEDGVVLRLRKDRHYEQANEVIAARAFGAVLDRARDAVANLTIAVEPERGGAKIETLVSDADLKKAIKDLRTASKNYVEKANTAAVKEATSLTFADAVVAGDDAEAIRILVRRSGEVLGLADGSVTRGPLFRVIDGSDGAGDLEDGAASIEPDRTGRTFRIANLHSLLRDIDQRGAR
;
A
#
# COMPACT_ATOMS: atom_id res chain seq x y z
N MET A 1 4.34 58.50 13.92
CA MET A 1 5.22 57.33 14.13
C MET A 1 4.40 56.28 14.87
N SER A 2 3.82 55.33 14.14
CA SER A 2 2.94 54.29 14.71
C SER A 2 3.66 52.94 14.71
N ASN A 3 3.77 52.34 15.89
CA ASN A 3 4.24 50.98 16.13
C ASN A 3 3.45 49.96 15.29
N ALA A 4 4.13 49.28 14.37
CA ALA A 4 3.63 48.04 13.79
C ALA A 4 3.98 46.89 14.74
N MET A 5 2.99 46.39 15.48
CA MET A 5 3.10 45.12 16.20
C MET A 5 3.19 43.98 15.19
N THR A 6 4.32 43.28 15.18
CA THR A 6 4.51 42.03 14.44
C THR A 6 3.73 40.93 15.16
N TYR A 7 2.51 40.65 14.71
CA TYR A 7 1.75 39.49 15.16
C TYR A 7 2.37 38.23 14.57
N TRP A 8 2.88 37.35 15.44
CA TRP A 8 3.31 36.00 15.09
C TRP A 8 2.06 35.15 14.85
N PHE A 9 1.62 35.02 13.59
CA PHE A 9 0.55 34.11 13.24
C PHE A 9 1.05 32.68 13.35
N SER A 10 0.56 31.94 14.35
CA SER A 10 0.63 30.49 14.34
C SER A 10 -0.36 30.01 13.27
N PRO A 11 0.07 29.29 12.22
CA PRO A 11 -0.82 28.84 11.16
C PRO A 11 -1.95 27.98 11.73
N ALA A 12 -3.13 28.08 11.13
CA ALA A 12 -4.26 27.24 11.52
C ALA A 12 -3.88 25.76 11.30
N PRO A 13 -4.40 24.79 12.08
CA PRO A 13 -4.10 23.36 11.88
C PRO A 13 -4.39 22.85 10.45
N SER A 14 -5.25 23.55 9.70
CA SER A 14 -5.54 23.31 8.28
C SER A 14 -4.45 23.76 7.30
N GLU A 15 -3.58 24.70 7.71
CA GLU A 15 -2.49 25.27 6.92
C GLU A 15 -1.16 24.55 7.14
N VAL A 16 -1.06 23.75 8.20
CA VAL A 16 0.03 22.78 8.35
C VAL A 16 -0.25 21.62 7.40
N THR A 17 0.27 21.70 6.17
CA THR A 17 0.51 20.49 5.40
C THR A 17 1.39 19.60 6.27
N SER A 18 0.83 18.52 6.84
CA SER A 18 1.63 17.55 7.58
C SER A 18 2.64 16.95 6.59
N SER A 19 3.86 17.49 6.58
CA SER A 19 4.95 16.94 5.79
C SER A 19 5.25 15.55 6.35
N ARG A 20 5.08 14.53 5.52
CA ARG A 20 5.23 13.13 5.90
C ARG A 20 6.70 12.74 5.76
N ILE A 21 7.29 12.20 6.82
CA ILE A 21 8.64 11.65 6.79
C ILE A 21 8.67 10.45 5.84
N SER A 22 9.51 10.49 4.81
CA SER A 22 9.80 9.34 3.96
C SER A 22 11.23 8.84 4.16
N LEU A 23 11.40 7.63 4.71
CA LEU A 23 12.70 6.95 4.77
C LEU A 23 12.82 5.90 3.66
N ASP A 24 12.90 6.37 2.43
CA ASP A 24 13.12 5.56 1.23
C ASP A 24 14.54 5.66 0.65
N PHE A 25 15.37 6.59 1.13
CA PHE A 25 16.79 6.76 0.78
C PHE A 25 17.06 7.00 -0.71
N ASP A 26 16.12 7.61 -1.43
CA ASP A 26 16.10 7.71 -2.89
C ASP A 26 16.05 6.33 -3.59
N LEU A 27 15.64 5.28 -2.88
CA LEU A 27 15.55 3.90 -3.37
C LEU A 27 14.10 3.49 -3.68
N ARG A 28 13.19 4.46 -3.81
CA ARG A 28 11.78 4.20 -4.13
C ARG A 28 11.58 3.54 -5.50
N ALA A 29 12.37 3.95 -6.49
CA ALA A 29 12.32 3.34 -7.83
C ALA A 29 12.83 1.89 -7.80
N ALA A 30 13.93 1.63 -7.08
CA ALA A 30 14.46 0.29 -6.85
C ALA A 30 13.46 -0.60 -6.11
N ASP A 31 12.82 -0.06 -5.07
CA ASP A 31 11.75 -0.74 -4.35
C ASP A 31 10.58 -1.11 -5.27
N LEU A 32 10.13 -0.21 -6.14
CA LEU A 32 9.11 -0.53 -7.14
C LEU A 32 9.58 -1.61 -8.11
N PHE A 33 10.83 -1.53 -8.57
CA PHE A 33 11.42 -2.53 -9.47
C PHE A 33 11.38 -3.92 -8.84
N PHE A 34 11.89 -4.10 -7.61
CA PHE A 34 11.91 -5.41 -6.95
C PHE A 34 10.51 -5.95 -6.64
N ARG A 35 9.54 -5.07 -6.35
CA ARG A 35 8.14 -5.44 -6.15
C ARG A 35 7.54 -6.05 -7.42
N GLU A 36 7.76 -5.41 -8.57
CA GLU A 36 7.29 -5.88 -9.86
C GLU A 36 8.10 -7.07 -10.37
N LEU A 37 9.39 -7.15 -10.02
CA LEU A 37 10.23 -8.31 -10.29
C LEU A 37 9.64 -9.56 -9.64
N VAL A 38 9.24 -9.49 -8.37
CA VAL A 38 8.75 -10.67 -7.64
C VAL A 38 7.30 -11.00 -7.99
N VAL A 39 6.38 -10.05 -7.84
CA VAL A 39 4.95 -10.25 -8.16
C VAL A 39 4.52 -9.16 -9.14
N PRO A 40 4.66 -9.40 -10.45
CA PRO A 40 4.38 -8.39 -11.46
C PRO A 40 2.90 -8.02 -11.50
N GLU A 41 2.61 -6.75 -11.80
CA GLU A 41 1.31 -6.19 -12.20
C GLU A 41 0.20 -6.25 -11.14
N LEU A 42 0.45 -6.85 -9.97
CA LEU A 42 -0.54 -7.00 -8.90
C LEU A 42 -0.86 -5.67 -8.20
N GLY A 43 0.01 -4.66 -8.31
CA GLY A 43 -0.11 -3.44 -7.53
C GLY A 43 -0.14 -3.77 -6.04
N ARG A 44 -0.91 -3.01 -5.25
CA ARG A 44 -1.04 -3.24 -3.79
C ARG A 44 -2.28 -4.05 -3.41
N ILE A 45 -2.79 -4.84 -4.36
CA ILE A 45 -4.03 -5.59 -4.16
C ILE A 45 -3.76 -6.87 -3.35
N TRP A 46 -4.64 -7.14 -2.39
CA TRP A 46 -4.59 -8.32 -1.52
C TRP A 46 -5.98 -8.91 -1.20
N PHE A 47 -7.07 -8.34 -1.71
CA PHE A 47 -8.42 -8.94 -1.73
C PHE A 47 -9.23 -8.46 -2.94
N ALA A 48 -10.24 -9.22 -3.36
CA ALA A 48 -10.96 -9.01 -4.62
C ALA A 48 -11.75 -7.71 -4.68
N ARG A 49 -12.39 -7.30 -3.57
CA ARG A 49 -13.21 -6.07 -3.52
C ARG A 49 -12.41 -4.78 -3.77
N GLN A 50 -11.08 -4.79 -3.58
CA GLN A 50 -10.21 -3.67 -4.00
C GLN A 50 -10.21 -3.47 -5.53
N ILE A 51 -10.53 -4.50 -6.31
CA ILE A 51 -10.70 -4.44 -7.76
C ILE A 51 -12.16 -4.11 -8.11
N SER A 52 -13.12 -4.76 -7.44
CA SER A 52 -14.54 -4.61 -7.77
C SER A 52 -15.06 -3.19 -7.58
N TRP A 53 -14.76 -2.55 -6.44
CA TRP A 53 -15.24 -1.18 -6.14
C TRP A 53 -14.81 -0.14 -7.18
N PRO A 54 -13.52 -0.04 -7.59
CA PRO A 54 -13.13 0.92 -8.61
C PRO A 54 -13.75 0.64 -9.98
N LEU A 55 -13.89 -0.62 -10.40
CA LEU A 55 -14.52 -0.93 -11.68
C LEU A 55 -16.02 -0.63 -11.68
N ALA A 56 -16.70 -0.90 -10.56
CA ALA A 56 -18.09 -0.53 -10.34
C ALA A 56 -18.30 0.98 -10.38
N ALA A 57 -17.37 1.75 -9.81
CA ALA A 57 -17.42 3.20 -9.87
C ALA A 57 -17.30 3.76 -11.29
N LEU A 58 -16.47 3.12 -12.15
CA LEU A 58 -16.40 3.44 -13.57
C LEU A 58 -17.72 3.12 -14.29
N ALA A 59 -18.29 1.94 -14.06
CA ALA A 59 -19.57 1.54 -14.66
C ALA A 59 -20.71 2.48 -14.25
N LEU A 60 -20.82 2.81 -12.96
CA LEU A 60 -21.83 3.74 -12.44
C LEU A 60 -21.63 5.16 -12.99
N HIS A 61 -20.39 5.61 -13.16
CA HIS A 61 -20.11 6.89 -13.79
C HIS A 61 -20.62 6.94 -15.23
N GLU A 62 -20.34 5.91 -16.03
CA GLU A 62 -20.85 5.82 -17.41
C GLU A 62 -22.38 5.88 -17.45
N ASP A 63 -23.06 5.17 -16.54
CA ASP A 63 -24.52 5.19 -16.46
C ASP A 63 -25.05 6.57 -16.08
N LEU A 64 -24.48 7.22 -15.06
CA LEU A 64 -24.87 8.57 -14.64
C LEU A 64 -24.61 9.61 -15.74
N ALA A 65 -23.47 9.52 -16.44
CA ALA A 65 -23.09 10.43 -17.50
C ALA A 65 -23.99 10.33 -18.74
N ARG A 66 -24.60 9.16 -18.99
CA ARG A 66 -25.60 9.00 -20.06
C ARG A 66 -26.93 9.68 -19.74
N HIS A 67 -27.29 9.80 -18.47
CA HIS A 67 -28.60 10.31 -18.03
C HIS A 67 -28.58 11.76 -17.55
N GLY A 68 -27.41 12.38 -17.39
CA GLY A 68 -27.30 13.78 -16.95
C GLY A 68 -25.91 14.39 -17.12
N SER A 69 -25.86 15.73 -17.14
CA SER A 69 -24.65 16.52 -17.39
C SER A 69 -23.73 16.71 -16.17
N ASN A 70 -24.16 16.30 -14.96
CA ASN A 70 -23.44 16.52 -13.70
C ASN A 70 -23.10 15.23 -12.95
N ALA A 71 -22.75 14.16 -13.67
CA ALA A 71 -22.31 12.91 -13.07
C ALA A 71 -21.05 13.14 -12.19
N PRO A 72 -21.04 12.69 -10.92
CA PRO A 72 -19.83 12.68 -10.11
C PRO A 72 -18.71 11.91 -10.82
N LYS A 73 -17.46 12.37 -10.66
CA LYS A 73 -16.29 11.68 -11.21
C LYS A 73 -16.15 10.26 -10.64
N PRO A 74 -15.59 9.29 -11.40
CA PRO A 74 -15.36 7.93 -10.91
C PRO A 74 -14.63 7.89 -9.57
N THR A 75 -13.62 8.74 -9.35
CA THR A 75 -12.90 8.82 -8.06
C THR A 75 -13.84 9.11 -6.90
N ALA A 76 -14.78 10.04 -7.07
CA ALA A 76 -15.74 10.40 -6.02
C ALA A 76 -16.72 9.26 -5.73
N ILE A 77 -17.20 8.58 -6.79
CA ILE A 77 -18.09 7.41 -6.67
C ILE A 77 -17.36 6.29 -5.92
N CYS A 78 -16.14 5.95 -6.34
CA CYS A 78 -15.34 4.90 -5.71
C CYS A 78 -15.06 5.20 -4.23
N HIS A 79 -14.66 6.43 -3.90
CA HIS A 79 -14.45 6.83 -2.51
C HIS A 79 -15.73 6.69 -1.68
N GLY A 80 -16.88 7.08 -2.22
CA GLY A 80 -18.17 6.91 -1.56
C GLY A 80 -18.51 5.44 -1.28
N ILE A 81 -18.37 4.57 -2.29
CA ILE A 81 -18.63 3.13 -2.16
C ILE A 81 -17.68 2.49 -1.13
N GLU A 82 -16.39 2.80 -1.23
CA GLU A 82 -15.34 2.26 -0.35
C GLU A 82 -15.56 2.70 1.11
N ALA A 83 -15.86 3.99 1.33
CA ALA A 83 -16.19 4.54 2.63
C ALA A 83 -17.47 3.92 3.20
N LEU A 84 -18.52 3.79 2.38
CA LEU A 84 -19.76 3.16 2.80
C LEU A 84 -19.54 1.70 3.21
N ALA A 85 -18.84 0.91 2.40
CA ALA A 85 -18.51 -0.48 2.71
C ALA A 85 -17.73 -0.61 4.01
N CYS A 86 -16.65 0.18 4.17
CA CYS A 86 -15.82 0.14 5.38
C CYS A 86 -16.58 0.62 6.62
N LYS A 87 -17.47 1.61 6.48
CA LYS A 87 -18.27 2.14 7.58
C LYS A 87 -19.35 1.14 8.01
N LEU A 88 -20.06 0.52 7.07
CA LEU A 88 -21.03 -0.53 7.37
C LEU A 88 -20.36 -1.70 8.11
N GLU A 89 -19.21 -2.17 7.62
CA GLU A 89 -18.44 -3.24 8.24
C GLU A 89 -17.97 -2.86 9.66
N TYR A 90 -17.51 -1.62 9.87
CA TYR A 90 -17.10 -1.13 11.19
C TYR A 90 -18.24 -1.12 12.21
N PHE A 91 -19.46 -0.78 11.80
CA PHE A 91 -20.63 -0.72 12.69
C PHE A 91 -21.35 -2.06 12.85
N ASP A 92 -21.03 -3.09 12.06
CA ASP A 92 -21.56 -4.44 12.25
C ASP A 92 -20.93 -5.12 13.48
N ASP A 93 -19.60 -5.06 13.59
CA ASP A 93 -18.85 -5.45 14.79
C ASP A 93 -17.73 -4.44 15.12
N PRO A 94 -18.02 -3.42 15.94
CA PRO A 94 -17.00 -2.44 16.33
C PRO A 94 -15.88 -2.99 17.22
N GLN A 95 -16.07 -4.16 17.85
CA GLN A 95 -15.09 -4.74 18.78
C GLN A 95 -14.03 -5.57 18.04
N ASP A 96 -14.42 -6.28 16.98
CA ASP A 96 -13.49 -7.01 16.11
C ASP A 96 -13.72 -6.69 14.62
N PRO A 97 -13.49 -5.44 14.19
CA PRO A 97 -13.73 -5.07 12.82
C PRO A 97 -12.73 -5.73 11.86
N SER A 98 -13.21 -6.12 10.68
CA SER A 98 -12.40 -6.72 9.61
C SER A 98 -11.09 -5.98 9.36
N ARG A 99 -9.99 -6.72 9.20
CA ARG A 99 -8.66 -6.16 8.89
C ARG A 99 -8.61 -5.42 7.54
N ARG A 100 -9.63 -5.56 6.69
CA ARG A 100 -9.72 -4.93 5.36
C ARG A 100 -10.29 -3.52 5.40
N ILE A 101 -10.86 -3.08 6.53
CA ILE A 101 -11.43 -1.73 6.63
C ILE A 101 -10.35 -0.68 6.82
N LEU A 102 -10.51 0.46 6.13
CA LEU A 102 -9.77 1.68 6.39
C LEU A 102 -10.69 2.65 7.15
N GLY A 103 -10.14 3.73 7.72
CA GLY A 103 -10.95 4.81 8.29
C GLY A 103 -11.56 4.57 9.67
N ARG A 104 -11.15 3.50 10.38
CA ARG A 104 -11.62 3.15 11.75
C ARG A 104 -11.71 4.34 12.70
N ARG A 105 -10.64 5.15 12.75
CA ARG A 105 -10.57 6.36 13.60
C ARG A 105 -11.59 7.42 13.19
N ALA A 106 -11.87 7.59 11.90
CA ALA A 106 -12.86 8.55 11.42
C ALA A 106 -14.28 8.10 11.77
N PHE A 107 -14.59 6.81 11.58
CA PHE A 107 -15.90 6.25 11.89
C PHE A 107 -16.23 6.29 13.38
N GLY A 108 -15.26 6.01 14.25
CA GLY A 108 -15.45 6.14 15.70
C GLY A 108 -15.77 7.57 16.16
N ARG A 109 -15.21 8.61 15.51
CA ARG A 109 -15.56 10.01 15.81
C ARG A 109 -16.96 10.39 15.33
N ASP A 110 -17.43 9.76 14.27
CA ASP A 110 -18.72 10.02 13.66
C ASP A 110 -19.84 9.13 14.24
N ALA A 111 -19.60 8.37 15.32
CA ALA A 111 -20.63 7.52 15.94
C ALA A 111 -21.88 8.32 16.37
N GLU A 112 -21.72 9.61 16.68
CA GLU A 112 -22.80 10.54 17.04
C GLU A 112 -23.34 11.36 15.85
N ARG A 113 -22.72 11.24 14.66
CA ARG A 113 -23.07 12.03 13.47
C ARG A 113 -23.63 11.11 12.39
N ASP A 114 -24.81 11.43 11.89
CA ASP A 114 -25.50 10.68 10.83
C ASP A 114 -24.87 10.92 9.44
N VAL A 115 -23.59 10.55 9.30
CA VAL A 115 -22.78 10.79 8.10
C VAL A 115 -22.87 9.59 7.16
N TRP A 116 -24.01 9.45 6.47
CA TRP A 116 -24.28 8.30 5.58
C TRP A 116 -24.60 8.67 4.14
N SER A 117 -24.82 9.95 3.85
CA SER A 117 -25.06 10.38 2.47
C SER A 117 -23.80 10.27 1.63
N PHE A 118 -23.98 9.99 0.34
CA PHE A 118 -22.89 9.95 -0.63
C PHE A 118 -22.03 11.22 -0.60
N HIS A 119 -22.69 12.39 -0.53
CA HIS A 119 -22.00 13.68 -0.50
C HIS A 119 -21.00 13.80 0.65
N ARG A 120 -21.31 13.22 1.81
CA ARG A 120 -20.42 13.23 2.98
C ARG A 120 -19.37 12.12 2.91
N LEU A 121 -19.77 10.88 2.59
CA LEU A 121 -18.85 9.74 2.61
C LEU A 121 -17.77 9.80 1.54
N ARG A 122 -18.01 10.48 0.41
CA ARG A 122 -16.97 10.71 -0.61
C ARG A 122 -15.84 11.66 -0.16
N GLN A 123 -16.01 12.38 0.95
CA GLN A 123 -15.03 13.37 1.44
C GLN A 123 -13.95 12.69 2.30
N ALA A 124 -12.69 13.00 2.04
CA ALA A 124 -11.56 12.41 2.77
C ALA A 124 -11.58 12.69 4.28
N THR A 125 -12.27 13.74 4.74
CA THR A 125 -12.43 14.08 6.16
C THR A 125 -13.22 13.03 6.95
N ASN A 126 -14.12 12.31 6.28
CA ASN A 126 -15.05 11.35 6.88
C ASN A 126 -14.65 9.89 6.61
N TYR A 127 -13.50 9.67 5.95
CA TYR A 127 -12.98 8.35 5.62
C TYR A 127 -11.45 8.31 5.73
N VAL A 128 -10.72 8.28 4.61
CA VAL A 128 -9.25 8.28 4.56
C VAL A 128 -8.74 9.05 3.34
N ARG A 129 -7.47 9.49 3.42
CA ARG A 129 -6.75 10.09 2.29
C ARG A 129 -6.19 9.05 1.31
N ASN A 130 -5.71 7.91 1.82
CA ASN A 130 -5.18 6.82 1.02
C ASN A 130 -6.24 5.71 0.94
N THR A 131 -6.75 5.45 -0.26
CA THR A 131 -7.89 4.55 -0.51
C THR A 131 -7.44 3.24 -1.17
N HIS A 132 -8.25 2.19 -1.03
CA HIS A 132 -8.07 0.92 -1.74
C HIS A 132 -8.01 1.16 -3.27
N ARG A 133 -8.77 2.12 -3.78
CA ARG A 133 -8.65 2.58 -5.18
C ARG A 133 -7.21 2.95 -5.56
N GLN A 134 -6.50 3.72 -4.75
CA GLN A 134 -5.11 4.13 -5.05
C GLN A 134 -4.17 2.91 -5.08
N ALA A 135 -4.41 1.94 -4.19
CA ALA A 135 -3.69 0.67 -4.16
C ALA A 135 -3.96 -0.20 -5.41
N ALA A 136 -5.18 -0.16 -5.94
CA ALA A 136 -5.61 -0.99 -7.06
C ALA A 136 -5.34 -0.38 -8.44
N THR A 137 -5.31 0.95 -8.58
CA THR A 137 -5.34 1.65 -9.88
C THR A 137 -4.35 1.11 -10.91
N ARG A 138 -3.11 0.81 -10.52
CA ARG A 138 -2.11 0.24 -11.44
C ARG A 138 -2.52 -1.15 -11.94
N ALA A 139 -2.97 -2.01 -11.04
CA ALA A 139 -3.35 -3.37 -11.34
C ALA A 139 -4.65 -3.48 -12.15
N LEU A 140 -5.47 -2.42 -12.23
CA LEU A 140 -6.64 -2.43 -13.11
C LEU A 140 -6.26 -2.32 -14.58
N ARG A 141 -5.12 -1.71 -14.89
CA ARG A 141 -4.77 -1.30 -16.26
C ARG A 141 -4.38 -2.48 -17.14
N VAL A 142 -4.62 -2.36 -18.45
CA VAL A 142 -4.06 -3.27 -19.47
C VAL A 142 -2.54 -3.13 -19.56
N ASP A 143 -2.04 -1.89 -19.43
CA ASP A 143 -0.61 -1.60 -19.49
C ASP A 143 0.03 -1.83 -18.11
N GLY A 144 0.62 -3.00 -17.93
CA GLY A 144 1.35 -3.35 -16.70
C GLY A 144 0.46 -3.60 -15.48
N GLY A 145 -0.74 -4.14 -15.73
CA GLY A 145 -1.74 -4.54 -14.74
C GLY A 145 -2.45 -5.85 -15.15
N LEU A 146 -3.55 -6.16 -14.48
CA LEU A 146 -4.39 -7.34 -14.73
C LEU A 146 -5.35 -7.15 -15.92
N GLY A 147 -5.42 -5.97 -16.54
CA GLY A 147 -6.17 -5.72 -17.77
C GLY A 147 -7.69 -5.74 -17.63
N PHE A 148 -8.21 -5.07 -16.62
CA PHE A 148 -9.65 -4.80 -16.46
C PHE A 148 -10.09 -3.48 -17.08
N ALA A 149 -9.18 -2.53 -17.29
CA ALA A 149 -9.47 -1.22 -17.85
C ALA A 149 -8.28 -0.69 -18.66
N SER A 150 -8.55 0.19 -19.63
CA SER A 150 -7.53 0.88 -20.42
C SER A 150 -7.53 2.38 -20.14
N GLY A 151 -6.41 3.05 -20.40
CA GLY A 151 -6.22 4.47 -20.13
C GLY A 151 -5.12 4.77 -19.10
N SER A 152 -4.92 6.07 -18.82
CA SER A 152 -3.74 6.59 -18.10
C SER A 152 -4.02 7.02 -16.65
N ARG A 153 -5.22 7.51 -16.37
CA ARG A 153 -5.63 8.03 -15.05
C ARG A 153 -6.97 7.43 -14.66
N PHE A 154 -7.20 7.21 -13.37
CA PHE A 154 -8.40 6.53 -12.88
C PHE A 154 -9.72 7.13 -13.41
N ASP A 155 -9.89 8.46 -13.34
CA ASP A 155 -11.09 9.13 -13.84
C ASP A 155 -11.27 9.06 -15.37
N LEU A 156 -10.25 8.62 -16.10
CA LEU A 156 -10.23 8.47 -17.56
C LEU A 156 -10.02 7.01 -17.97
N LEU A 157 -10.20 6.06 -17.04
CA LEU A 157 -10.14 4.65 -17.39
C LEU A 157 -11.43 4.24 -18.09
N GLU A 158 -11.29 3.45 -19.13
CA GLU A 158 -12.40 2.81 -19.84
C GLU A 158 -12.42 1.33 -19.49
N LEU A 159 -13.61 0.78 -19.21
CA LEU A 159 -13.73 -0.62 -18.83
C LEU A 159 -13.49 -1.54 -20.04
N GLU A 160 -12.55 -2.45 -19.90
CA GLU A 160 -12.43 -3.59 -20.80
C GLU A 160 -13.61 -4.54 -20.59
N ARG A 161 -13.86 -5.44 -21.56
CA ARG A 161 -14.97 -6.41 -21.46
C ARG A 161 -14.97 -7.17 -20.13
N VAL A 162 -13.82 -7.72 -19.73
CA VAL A 162 -13.68 -8.45 -18.46
C VAL A 162 -13.84 -7.55 -17.23
N GLY A 163 -13.44 -6.27 -17.32
CA GLY A 163 -13.67 -5.29 -16.26
C GLY A 163 -15.15 -4.96 -16.09
N ARG A 164 -15.89 -4.87 -17.20
CA ARG A 164 -17.35 -4.69 -17.18
C ARG A 164 -18.07 -5.91 -16.62
N GLU A 165 -17.64 -7.12 -17.00
CA GLU A 165 -18.16 -8.36 -16.41
C GLU A 165 -17.94 -8.39 -14.89
N LEU A 166 -16.77 -7.98 -14.41
CA LEU A 166 -16.47 -7.92 -12.98
C LEU A 166 -17.29 -6.83 -12.25
N ALA A 167 -17.45 -5.66 -12.86
CA ALA A 167 -18.30 -4.59 -12.33
C ALA A 167 -19.76 -5.06 -12.22
N ASN A 168 -20.28 -5.75 -13.24
CA ASN A 168 -21.65 -6.27 -13.24
C ASN A 168 -21.84 -7.38 -12.19
N ALA A 169 -20.88 -8.29 -12.06
CA ALA A 169 -20.92 -9.33 -11.01
C ALA A 169 -21.08 -8.74 -9.60
N PHE A 170 -20.47 -7.58 -9.34
CA PHE A 170 -20.69 -6.81 -8.12
C PHE A 170 -22.04 -6.08 -8.09
N LEU A 171 -22.35 -5.32 -9.13
CA LEU A 171 -23.48 -4.38 -9.18
C LEU A 171 -24.85 -5.08 -9.33
N GLU A 172 -24.90 -6.32 -9.79
CA GLU A 172 -26.16 -7.06 -10.00
C GLU A 172 -26.61 -7.85 -8.76
N GLN A 173 -25.83 -7.84 -7.67
CA GLN A 173 -26.21 -8.41 -6.38
C GLN A 173 -27.57 -7.87 -5.90
N ARG A 174 -28.38 -8.72 -5.27
CA ARG A 174 -29.72 -8.36 -4.77
C ARG A 174 -29.62 -7.81 -3.35
N VAL A 175 -30.09 -6.59 -3.12
CA VAL A 175 -30.01 -5.89 -1.84
C VAL A 175 -31.36 -5.32 -1.38
N GLY A 176 -31.51 -5.17 -0.06
CA GLY A 176 -32.68 -4.58 0.58
C GLY A 176 -33.95 -5.44 0.51
N LYS A 177 -35.05 -4.88 1.05
CA LYS A 177 -36.37 -5.52 0.99
C LYS A 177 -36.91 -5.46 -0.44
N GLY A 178 -37.26 -6.61 -1.02
CA GLY A 178 -37.74 -6.72 -2.40
C GLY A 178 -36.67 -6.99 -3.47
N GLY A 179 -35.39 -7.13 -3.09
CA GLY A 179 -34.33 -7.61 -3.99
C GLY A 179 -34.00 -6.66 -5.16
N THR A 180 -33.84 -5.36 -4.87
CA THR A 180 -33.35 -4.41 -5.89
C THR A 180 -31.88 -4.73 -6.22
N SER A 181 -31.43 -4.48 -7.46
CA SER A 181 -29.99 -4.62 -7.76
C SER A 181 -29.16 -3.59 -6.99
N LEU A 182 -27.94 -3.95 -6.61
CA LEU A 182 -27.01 -3.05 -5.95
C LEU A 182 -26.74 -1.80 -6.81
N CYS A 183 -26.70 -1.94 -8.14
CA CYS A 183 -26.61 -0.83 -9.09
C CYS A 183 -27.70 0.22 -8.84
N LYS A 184 -28.97 -0.18 -8.92
CA LYS A 184 -30.11 0.73 -8.73
C LYS A 184 -30.14 1.30 -7.31
N TRP A 185 -29.72 0.52 -6.31
CA TRP A 185 -29.61 0.99 -4.93
C TRP A 185 -28.55 2.10 -4.81
N LEU A 186 -27.36 1.88 -5.37
CA LEU A 186 -26.24 2.83 -5.32
C LEU A 186 -26.52 4.10 -6.12
N LEU A 187 -27.17 4.00 -7.28
CA LEU A 187 -27.56 5.16 -8.07
C LEU A 187 -28.49 6.09 -7.27
N GLY A 188 -29.57 5.55 -6.69
CA GLY A 188 -30.46 6.35 -5.85
C GLY A 188 -29.78 6.92 -4.60
N TRP A 189 -28.79 6.22 -4.03
CA TRP A 189 -28.00 6.74 -2.91
C TRP A 189 -27.03 7.87 -3.34
N ILE A 190 -26.44 7.77 -4.53
CA ILE A 190 -25.56 8.80 -5.11
C ILE A 190 -26.35 10.07 -5.45
N GLU A 191 -27.56 9.91 -5.98
CA GLU A 191 -28.47 11.00 -6.35
C GLU A 191 -29.12 11.68 -5.14
N GLY A 192 -29.13 11.01 -3.98
CA GLY A 192 -29.74 11.52 -2.74
C GLY A 192 -31.19 11.10 -2.55
N ASP A 193 -31.76 10.33 -3.49
CA ASP A 193 -33.11 9.78 -3.44
C ASP A 193 -33.26 8.63 -2.43
N ARG A 194 -32.14 8.16 -1.88
CA ARG A 194 -32.12 7.07 -0.90
C ARG A 194 -31.23 7.41 0.29
N GLU A 195 -31.85 7.44 1.46
CA GLU A 195 -31.16 7.51 2.75
C GLU A 195 -30.91 6.12 3.34
N ILE A 196 -29.92 6.02 4.22
CA ILE A 196 -29.58 4.77 4.90
C ILE A 196 -30.34 4.72 6.23
N SER A 197 -31.59 4.25 6.19
CA SER A 197 -32.40 4.01 7.41
C SER A 197 -32.41 2.52 7.75
N GLY A 198 -31.58 2.09 8.72
CA GLY A 198 -31.43 0.69 9.11
C GLY A 198 -30.83 -0.17 7.99
N TRP A 199 -29.52 -0.41 8.03
CA TRP A 199 -28.82 -1.12 6.95
C TRP A 199 -29.27 -2.58 6.85
N PRO A 200 -29.84 -3.01 5.70
CA PRO A 200 -30.16 -4.42 5.48
C PRO A 200 -28.89 -5.26 5.48
N LYS A 201 -28.90 -6.43 6.14
CA LYS A 201 -27.77 -7.38 6.12
C LYS A 201 -27.31 -7.72 4.70
N THR A 202 -28.23 -7.76 3.73
CA THR A 202 -27.92 -7.99 2.32
C THR A 202 -27.12 -6.85 1.68
N LEU A 203 -27.34 -5.59 2.09
CA LEU A 203 -26.54 -4.46 1.62
C LEU A 203 -25.13 -4.50 2.23
N LEU A 204 -25.03 -4.78 3.53
CA LEU A 204 -23.75 -4.99 4.21
C LEU A 204 -22.94 -6.08 3.49
N GLN A 205 -23.52 -7.27 3.32
CA GLN A 205 -22.85 -8.38 2.62
C GLN A 205 -22.46 -8.03 1.19
N ALA A 206 -23.33 -7.35 0.44
CA ALA A 206 -23.05 -7.00 -0.94
C ALA A 206 -21.91 -5.98 -1.10
N LEU A 207 -21.70 -5.10 -0.11
CA LEU A 207 -20.64 -4.10 -0.12
C LEU A 207 -19.38 -4.53 0.63
N SER A 208 -19.51 -5.43 1.59
CA SER A 208 -18.45 -5.83 2.53
C SER A 208 -17.15 -6.20 1.81
N PRO A 209 -15.99 -5.79 2.35
CA PRO A 209 -14.69 -6.22 1.83
C PRO A 209 -14.46 -7.73 1.93
N GLU A 210 -15.21 -8.46 2.78
CA GLU A 210 -14.99 -9.89 3.06
C GLU A 210 -15.81 -10.84 2.18
N HIS A 211 -16.84 -10.32 1.53
CA HIS A 211 -17.84 -11.14 0.85
C HIS A 211 -17.91 -10.90 -0.67
N PRO A 212 -16.81 -10.99 -1.45
CA PRO A 212 -16.92 -11.03 -2.90
C PRO A 212 -17.70 -12.26 -3.36
N THR A 213 -18.50 -12.08 -4.42
CA THR A 213 -19.29 -13.16 -5.02
C THR A 213 -18.39 -14.18 -5.73
N ASP A 214 -18.92 -15.37 -5.98
CA ASP A 214 -18.20 -16.42 -6.71
C ASP A 214 -17.79 -16.00 -8.12
N ASN A 215 -18.64 -15.24 -8.81
CA ASN A 215 -18.34 -14.70 -10.13
C ASN A 215 -17.20 -13.69 -10.07
N GLU A 216 -17.17 -12.81 -9.06
CA GLU A 216 -16.07 -11.88 -8.87
C GLU A 216 -14.75 -12.61 -8.61
N ARG A 217 -14.76 -13.61 -7.71
CA ARG A 217 -13.58 -14.43 -7.41
C ARG A 217 -13.06 -15.13 -8.66
N ALA A 218 -13.95 -15.72 -9.46
CA ALA A 218 -13.58 -16.40 -10.72
C ALA A 218 -12.97 -15.44 -11.75
N LEU A 219 -13.57 -14.25 -11.93
CA LEU A 219 -13.05 -13.24 -12.86
C LEU A 219 -11.68 -12.72 -12.43
N VAL A 220 -11.50 -12.41 -11.14
CA VAL A 220 -10.20 -12.00 -10.59
C VAL A 220 -9.16 -13.11 -10.76
N LEU A 221 -9.50 -14.36 -10.44
CA LEU A 221 -8.61 -15.51 -10.61
C LEU A 221 -8.19 -15.70 -12.07
N SER A 222 -9.12 -15.55 -13.01
CA SER A 222 -8.85 -15.68 -14.45
C SER A 222 -7.84 -14.64 -14.97
N ARG A 223 -7.86 -13.43 -14.42
CA ARG A 223 -6.89 -12.38 -14.80
C ARG A 223 -5.59 -12.49 -14.02
N LEU A 224 -5.66 -12.90 -12.77
CA LEU A 224 -4.49 -13.09 -11.91
C LEU A 224 -3.59 -14.22 -12.43
N LEU A 225 -4.20 -15.37 -12.74
CA LEU A 225 -3.49 -16.61 -13.09
C LEU A 225 -3.89 -17.20 -14.43
N GLY A 226 -5.01 -16.81 -15.04
CA GLY A 226 -5.55 -17.49 -16.23
C GLY A 226 -5.09 -16.93 -17.58
N THR A 227 -4.19 -15.94 -17.61
CA THR A 227 -3.68 -15.37 -18.86
C THR A 227 -2.34 -16.00 -19.26
N SER A 228 -2.04 -16.04 -20.56
CA SER A 228 -0.79 -16.58 -21.10
C SER A 228 0.24 -15.47 -21.34
N THR A 229 0.57 -14.72 -20.29
CA THR A 229 1.60 -13.67 -20.30
C THR A 229 2.77 -14.07 -19.41
N PRO A 230 4.01 -13.58 -19.66
CA PRO A 230 5.15 -13.87 -18.78
C PRO A 230 4.88 -13.50 -17.32
N ALA A 231 4.17 -12.39 -17.08
CA ALA A 231 3.80 -11.94 -15.75
C ALA A 231 2.81 -12.89 -15.07
N SER A 232 1.81 -13.38 -15.80
CA SER A 232 0.84 -14.38 -15.32
C SER A 232 1.50 -15.73 -15.03
N GLU A 233 2.38 -16.22 -15.90
CA GLU A 233 3.16 -17.43 -15.64
C GLU A 233 4.00 -17.31 -14.36
N LYS A 234 4.64 -16.15 -14.16
CA LYS A 234 5.39 -15.85 -12.94
C LYS A 234 4.50 -15.91 -11.69
N ARG A 235 3.29 -15.34 -11.76
CA ARG A 235 2.28 -15.41 -10.69
C ARG A 235 1.76 -16.84 -10.47
N GLN A 236 1.54 -17.63 -11.52
CA GLN A 236 1.13 -19.04 -11.42
C GLN A 236 2.17 -19.88 -10.68
N ARG A 237 3.46 -19.76 -11.05
CA ARG A 237 4.56 -20.46 -10.38
C ARG A 237 4.66 -20.08 -8.90
N LEU A 238 4.51 -18.79 -8.59
CA LEU A 238 4.45 -18.32 -7.20
C LEU A 238 3.23 -18.83 -6.46
N ALA A 239 2.05 -18.82 -7.06
CA ALA A 239 0.83 -19.36 -6.45
C ALA A 239 0.99 -20.85 -6.11
N GLY A 240 1.59 -21.64 -7.01
CA GLY A 240 1.95 -23.03 -6.76
C GLY A 240 2.95 -23.19 -5.61
N ALA A 241 4.00 -22.37 -5.59
CA ALA A 241 5.02 -22.40 -4.55
C ALA A 241 4.49 -21.97 -3.17
N ILE A 242 3.67 -20.92 -3.09
CA ILE A 242 3.00 -20.50 -1.85
C ILE A 242 2.06 -21.63 -1.37
N GLY A 243 1.28 -22.18 -2.29
CA GLY A 243 0.29 -23.21 -2.00
C GLY A 243 -0.92 -22.64 -1.24
N ARG A 244 -1.55 -23.49 -0.42
CA ARG A 244 -2.85 -23.21 0.23
C ARG A 244 -2.79 -23.12 1.75
N ALA A 245 -1.61 -22.96 2.33
CA ALA A 245 -1.49 -22.85 3.77
C ALA A 245 -2.27 -21.62 4.27
N ALA A 246 -2.87 -21.73 5.48
CA ALA A 246 -3.52 -20.61 6.12
C ALA A 246 -2.50 -19.47 6.31
N ASP A 247 -1.36 -19.78 6.91
CA ASP A 247 -0.28 -18.81 7.05
C ASP A 247 0.64 -18.80 5.83
N LEU A 248 1.23 -17.63 5.54
CA LEU A 248 2.21 -17.51 4.48
C LEU A 248 3.43 -18.38 4.85
N PRO A 249 3.85 -19.33 4.00
CA PRO A 249 5.04 -20.13 4.29
C PRO A 249 6.29 -19.27 4.35
N SER A 250 7.31 -19.76 5.07
CA SER A 250 8.67 -19.18 5.01
C SER A 250 9.09 -18.98 3.56
N ILE A 251 9.70 -17.83 3.28
CA ILE A 251 10.02 -17.44 1.92
C ILE A 251 11.19 -18.28 1.43
N GLU A 252 12.22 -18.44 2.24
CA GLU A 252 13.42 -19.20 1.93
C GLU A 252 13.14 -20.71 1.97
N ASP A 253 12.59 -21.20 3.09
CA ASP A 253 12.42 -22.64 3.33
C ASP A 253 11.16 -23.22 2.68
N GLY A 254 10.21 -22.36 2.32
CA GLY A 254 8.95 -22.74 1.69
C GLY A 254 8.88 -22.35 0.23
N VAL A 255 8.73 -21.05 -0.05
CA VAL A 255 8.45 -20.54 -1.40
C VAL A 255 9.62 -20.78 -2.36
N VAL A 256 10.82 -20.34 -1.99
CA VAL A 256 12.05 -20.49 -2.78
C VAL A 256 12.41 -21.96 -2.96
N LEU A 257 12.31 -22.76 -1.90
CA LEU A 257 12.59 -24.20 -1.97
C LEU A 257 11.68 -24.90 -3.00
N ARG A 258 10.37 -24.59 -2.99
CA ARG A 258 9.40 -25.16 -3.95
C ARG A 258 9.65 -24.66 -5.37
N LEU A 259 9.90 -23.36 -5.57
CA LEU A 259 10.28 -22.84 -6.89
C LEU A 259 11.50 -23.57 -7.46
N ARG A 260 12.53 -23.83 -6.65
CA ARG A 260 13.72 -24.58 -7.08
C ARG A 260 13.41 -26.05 -7.40
N LYS A 261 12.60 -26.71 -6.56
CA LYS A 261 12.15 -28.10 -6.77
C LYS A 261 11.43 -28.23 -8.12
N ASP A 262 10.62 -27.25 -8.48
CA ASP A 262 9.89 -27.19 -9.75
C ASP A 262 10.73 -26.61 -10.90
N ARG A 263 12.05 -26.49 -10.71
CA ARG A 263 13.05 -26.03 -11.69
C ARG A 263 12.90 -24.56 -12.13
N HIS A 264 12.24 -23.74 -11.33
CA HIS A 264 12.10 -22.29 -11.52
C HIS A 264 13.23 -21.51 -10.81
N TYR A 265 14.48 -21.86 -11.13
CA TYR A 265 15.68 -21.32 -10.45
C TYR A 265 15.85 -19.80 -10.61
N GLU A 266 15.60 -19.28 -11.81
CA GLU A 266 15.69 -17.84 -12.10
C GLU A 266 14.77 -17.04 -11.17
N GLN A 267 13.49 -17.40 -11.14
CA GLN A 267 12.50 -16.76 -10.29
C GLN A 267 12.80 -16.92 -8.80
N ALA A 268 13.30 -18.09 -8.37
CA ALA A 268 13.74 -18.29 -7.00
C ALA A 268 14.88 -17.33 -6.62
N ASN A 269 15.85 -17.11 -7.52
CA ASN A 269 16.96 -16.19 -7.28
C ASN A 269 16.50 -14.73 -7.26
N GLU A 270 15.55 -14.33 -8.11
CA GLU A 270 14.94 -13.00 -8.06
C GLU A 270 14.23 -12.72 -6.73
N VAL A 271 13.50 -13.70 -6.19
CA VAL A 271 12.85 -13.61 -4.86
C VAL A 271 13.89 -13.39 -3.76
N ILE A 272 14.99 -14.15 -3.79
CA ILE A 272 16.08 -14.01 -2.82
C ILE A 272 16.75 -12.63 -2.95
N ALA A 273 17.01 -12.16 -4.17
CA ALA A 273 17.61 -10.84 -4.40
C ALA A 273 16.71 -9.71 -3.87
N ALA A 274 15.40 -9.78 -4.14
CA ALA A 274 14.43 -8.82 -3.63
C ALA A 274 14.35 -8.83 -2.09
N ARG A 275 14.40 -10.02 -1.47
CA ARG A 275 14.44 -10.17 -0.02
C ARG A 275 15.70 -9.54 0.58
N ALA A 276 16.85 -9.79 -0.02
CA ALA A 276 18.12 -9.24 0.41
C ALA A 276 18.15 -7.71 0.28
N PHE A 277 17.59 -7.15 -0.80
CA PHE A 277 17.39 -5.71 -0.94
C PHE A 277 16.45 -5.15 0.14
N GLY A 278 15.38 -5.88 0.49
CA GLY A 278 14.52 -5.51 1.61
C GLY A 278 15.27 -5.39 2.93
N ALA A 279 16.16 -6.33 3.22
CA ALA A 279 17.02 -6.26 4.40
C ALA A 279 17.95 -5.03 4.39
N VAL A 280 18.47 -4.60 3.23
CA VAL A 280 19.26 -3.37 3.13
C VAL A 280 18.46 -2.15 3.59
N LEU A 281 17.20 -2.03 3.14
CA LEU A 281 16.36 -0.89 3.51
C LEU A 281 15.94 -0.91 4.97
N ASP A 282 15.65 -2.09 5.51
CA ASP A 282 15.32 -2.23 6.93
C ASP A 282 16.54 -1.84 7.79
N ARG A 283 17.74 -2.30 7.46
CA ARG A 283 18.96 -1.91 8.18
C ARG A 283 19.38 -0.45 7.98
N ALA A 284 19.05 0.16 6.84
CA ALA A 284 19.24 1.59 6.64
C ALA A 284 18.32 2.41 7.55
N ARG A 285 17.08 1.95 7.78
CA ARG A 285 16.15 2.57 8.74
C ARG A 285 16.63 2.40 10.17
N ASP A 286 17.08 1.21 10.55
CA ASP A 286 17.66 0.95 11.87
C ASP A 286 18.85 1.90 12.13
N ALA A 287 19.72 2.10 11.14
CA ALA A 287 20.85 3.02 11.26
C ALA A 287 20.39 4.49 11.40
N VAL A 288 19.36 4.93 10.67
CA VAL A 288 18.80 6.28 10.82
C VAL A 288 18.09 6.46 12.17
N ALA A 289 17.35 5.46 12.65
CA ALA A 289 16.74 5.50 13.97
C ALA A 289 17.79 5.73 15.05
N ASN A 290 18.88 4.95 15.04
CA ASN A 290 20.01 5.15 15.97
C ASN A 290 20.67 6.54 15.79
N LEU A 291 20.82 7.04 14.55
CA LEU A 291 21.31 8.41 14.32
C LEU A 291 20.40 9.47 14.94
N THR A 292 19.07 9.32 14.84
CA THR A 292 18.13 10.28 15.42
C THR A 292 18.22 10.31 16.95
N ILE A 293 18.39 9.15 17.60
CA ILE A 293 18.62 9.05 19.04
C ILE A 293 19.94 9.76 19.42
N ALA A 294 21.02 9.50 18.69
CA ALA A 294 22.32 10.09 18.97
C ALA A 294 22.38 11.61 18.75
N VAL A 295 21.58 12.15 17.82
CA VAL A 295 21.52 13.60 17.50
C VAL A 295 20.51 14.37 18.38
N GLU A 296 19.56 13.66 19.03
CA GLU A 296 18.53 14.26 19.90
C GLU A 296 19.09 15.12 21.05
N PRO A 297 20.18 14.76 21.76
CA PRO A 297 20.71 15.63 22.81
C PRO A 297 21.46 16.86 22.25
N GLU A 298 22.03 16.77 21.05
CA GLU A 298 22.96 17.76 20.49
C GLU A 298 22.24 18.82 19.63
N ARG A 299 21.82 19.94 20.24
CA ARG A 299 21.12 21.02 19.50
C ARG A 299 21.97 21.68 18.42
N GLY A 300 23.29 21.64 18.53
CA GLY A 300 24.24 22.14 17.52
C GLY A 300 24.62 21.11 16.43
N GLY A 301 24.09 19.89 16.52
CA GLY A 301 24.50 18.76 15.70
C GLY A 301 25.60 17.92 16.34
N ALA A 302 25.62 16.63 16.04
CA ALA A 302 26.59 15.68 16.55
C ALA A 302 27.73 15.49 15.53
N LYS A 303 28.98 15.64 15.97
CA LYS A 303 30.15 15.43 15.11
C LYS A 303 30.21 13.98 14.60
N ILE A 304 30.50 13.79 13.32
CA ILE A 304 30.60 12.44 12.73
C ILE A 304 31.68 11.62 13.45
N GLU A 305 32.79 12.23 13.87
CA GLU A 305 33.88 11.54 14.59
C GLU A 305 33.42 10.99 15.95
N THR A 306 32.45 11.66 16.58
CA THR A 306 31.83 11.18 17.83
C THR A 306 30.83 10.07 17.52
N LEU A 307 30.00 10.26 16.49
CA LEU A 307 28.98 9.29 16.09
C LEU A 307 29.56 7.93 15.67
N VAL A 308 30.70 7.89 14.97
CA VAL A 308 31.35 6.61 14.62
C VAL A 308 31.83 5.80 15.83
N SER A 309 31.94 6.44 17.00
CA SER A 309 32.33 5.79 18.25
C SER A 309 31.13 5.26 19.05
N ASP A 310 29.90 5.61 18.65
CA ASP A 310 28.68 5.12 19.28
C ASP A 310 28.49 3.63 19.00
N ALA A 311 28.28 2.83 20.05
CA ALA A 311 28.26 1.38 19.97
C ALA A 311 27.05 0.84 19.18
N ASP A 312 25.87 1.44 19.36
CA ASP A 312 24.63 1.01 18.73
C ASP A 312 24.62 1.41 17.25
N LEU A 313 25.07 2.62 16.94
CA LEU A 313 25.23 3.08 15.56
C LEU A 313 26.28 2.25 14.81
N LYS A 314 27.42 1.96 15.44
CA LYS A 314 28.45 1.10 14.86
C LYS A 314 27.92 -0.29 14.54
N LYS A 315 27.10 -0.86 15.44
CA LYS A 315 26.41 -2.13 15.19
C LYS A 315 25.43 -2.02 14.02
N ALA A 316 24.59 -0.99 13.99
CA ALA A 316 23.62 -0.78 12.92
C ALA A 316 24.28 -0.60 11.54
N ILE A 317 25.38 0.16 11.46
CA ILE A 317 26.17 0.33 10.22
C ILE A 317 26.82 -0.99 9.80
N LYS A 318 27.35 -1.78 10.74
CA LYS A 318 27.89 -3.11 10.45
C LYS A 318 26.82 -4.05 9.90
N ASP A 319 25.62 -4.03 10.47
CA ASP A 319 24.50 -4.85 10.01
C ASP A 319 24.01 -4.40 8.63
N LEU A 320 23.93 -3.09 8.37
CA LEU A 320 23.65 -2.53 7.05
C LEU A 320 24.70 -2.95 6.02
N ARG A 321 26.00 -2.84 6.34
CA ARG A 321 27.09 -3.27 5.47
C ARG A 321 27.02 -4.77 5.15
N THR A 322 26.65 -5.59 6.14
CA THR A 322 26.47 -7.03 5.96
C THR A 322 25.28 -7.33 5.05
N ALA A 323 24.14 -6.64 5.24
CA ALA A 323 22.98 -6.75 4.38
C ALA A 323 23.30 -6.32 2.93
N SER A 324 24.05 -5.23 2.75
CA SER A 324 24.47 -4.73 1.43
C SER A 324 25.39 -5.73 0.70
N LYS A 325 26.37 -6.33 1.38
CA LYS A 325 27.23 -7.39 0.79
C LYS A 325 26.40 -8.59 0.33
N ASN A 326 25.50 -9.07 1.20
CA ASN A 326 24.62 -10.17 0.87
C ASN A 326 23.72 -9.81 -0.33
N TYR A 327 23.13 -8.62 -0.34
CA TYR A 327 22.32 -8.15 -1.46
C TYR A 327 23.09 -8.14 -2.79
N VAL A 328 24.30 -7.57 -2.83
CA VAL A 328 25.12 -7.55 -4.05
C VAL A 328 25.42 -8.96 -4.56
N GLU A 329 25.77 -9.90 -3.68
CA GLU A 329 25.97 -11.31 -4.04
C GLU A 329 24.70 -11.95 -4.65
N LYS A 330 23.53 -11.73 -4.02
CA LYS A 330 22.26 -12.29 -4.49
C LYS A 330 21.78 -11.63 -5.77
N ALA A 331 21.97 -10.32 -5.94
CA ALA A 331 21.65 -9.59 -7.15
C ALA A 331 22.50 -10.10 -8.34
N ASN A 332 23.81 -10.30 -8.14
CA ASN A 332 24.70 -10.87 -9.15
C ASN A 332 24.29 -12.31 -9.52
N THR A 333 23.94 -13.13 -8.54
CA THR A 333 23.45 -14.51 -8.76
C THR A 333 22.14 -14.53 -9.56
N ALA A 334 21.26 -13.56 -9.32
CA ALA A 334 20.00 -13.40 -10.03
C ALA A 334 20.13 -12.62 -11.36
N ALA A 335 21.33 -12.18 -11.72
CA ALA A 335 21.59 -11.28 -12.86
C ALA A 335 20.74 -9.99 -12.86
N VAL A 336 20.34 -9.51 -11.67
CA VAL A 336 19.54 -8.29 -11.50
C VAL A 336 20.46 -7.07 -11.50
N LYS A 337 20.19 -6.11 -12.40
CA LYS A 337 21.02 -4.92 -12.63
C LYS A 337 20.29 -3.61 -12.30
N GLU A 338 19.56 -3.56 -11.20
CA GLU A 338 18.94 -2.30 -10.77
C GLU A 338 20.04 -1.36 -10.21
N ALA A 339 20.40 -0.35 -11.01
CA ALA A 339 21.60 0.44 -10.79
C ALA A 339 21.59 1.25 -9.48
N THR A 340 20.43 1.74 -9.06
CA THR A 340 20.33 2.65 -7.90
C THR A 340 20.64 1.92 -6.60
N SER A 341 20.05 0.75 -6.41
CA SER A 341 20.26 -0.11 -5.25
C SER A 341 21.67 -0.71 -5.21
N LEU A 342 22.23 -1.10 -6.36
CA LEU A 342 23.61 -1.58 -6.45
C LEU A 342 24.59 -0.45 -6.08
N THR A 343 24.42 0.74 -6.65
CA THR A 343 25.25 1.91 -6.32
C THR A 343 25.19 2.25 -4.83
N PHE A 344 24.00 2.23 -4.24
CA PHE A 344 23.84 2.45 -2.79
C PHE A 344 24.55 1.37 -1.97
N ALA A 345 24.32 0.09 -2.29
CA ALA A 345 24.91 -1.02 -1.58
C ALA A 345 26.44 -1.01 -1.68
N ASP A 346 27.00 -0.80 -2.88
CA ASP A 346 28.44 -0.73 -3.12
C ASP A 346 29.08 0.44 -2.37
N ALA A 347 28.43 1.62 -2.36
CA ALA A 347 28.93 2.78 -1.63
C ALA A 347 28.99 2.52 -0.11
N VAL A 348 27.95 1.88 0.45
CA VAL A 348 27.91 1.47 1.86
C VAL A 348 28.98 0.39 2.17
N VAL A 349 29.23 -0.51 1.23
CA VAL A 349 30.22 -1.59 1.39
C VAL A 349 31.65 -1.08 1.33
N ALA A 350 31.94 -0.16 0.42
CA ALA A 350 33.27 0.42 0.22
C ALA A 350 33.63 1.47 1.28
N GLY A 351 32.64 2.19 1.83
CA GLY A 351 32.84 3.24 2.81
C GLY A 351 33.19 2.74 4.21
N ASP A 352 33.93 3.57 4.95
CA ASP A 352 34.07 3.46 6.40
C ASP A 352 32.76 3.88 7.11
N ASP A 353 32.74 3.80 8.44
CA ASP A 353 31.53 4.11 9.21
C ASP A 353 31.14 5.60 9.06
N ALA A 354 32.11 6.51 8.90
CA ALA A 354 31.86 7.92 8.68
C ALA A 354 31.18 8.17 7.32
N GLU A 355 31.65 7.52 6.25
CA GLU A 355 31.05 7.64 4.94
C GLU A 355 29.67 6.98 4.87
N ALA A 356 29.47 5.85 5.56
CA ALA A 356 28.15 5.23 5.67
C ALA A 356 27.12 6.18 6.32
N ILE A 357 27.51 6.89 7.40
CA ILE A 357 26.68 7.94 8.02
C ILE A 357 26.37 9.03 6.99
N ARG A 358 27.36 9.54 6.27
CA ARG A 358 27.15 10.60 5.27
C ARG A 358 26.19 10.16 4.17
N ILE A 359 26.32 8.93 3.67
CA ILE A 359 25.43 8.37 2.65
C ILE A 359 23.98 8.35 3.15
N LEU A 360 23.75 7.85 4.38
CA LEU A 360 22.42 7.78 4.98
C LEU A 360 21.82 9.18 5.20
N VAL A 361 22.59 10.11 5.77
CA VAL A 361 22.10 11.47 6.07
C VAL A 361 21.78 12.24 4.79
N ARG A 362 22.64 12.17 3.76
CA ARG A 362 22.37 12.81 2.45
C ARG A 362 21.05 12.33 1.83
N ARG A 363 20.69 11.07 2.08
CA ARG A 363 19.48 10.40 1.56
C ARG A 363 18.32 10.41 2.55
N SER A 364 18.44 11.13 3.67
CA SER A 364 17.39 11.31 4.69
C SER A 364 17.25 12.78 5.11
N GLY A 365 17.50 13.69 4.16
CA GLY A 365 17.56 15.15 4.34
C GLY A 365 16.33 15.79 5.02
N GLU A 366 15.18 15.14 4.97
CA GLU A 366 13.97 15.57 5.67
C GLU A 366 14.09 15.44 7.19
N VAL A 367 14.84 14.45 7.68
CA VAL A 367 14.98 14.12 9.10
C VAL A 367 16.33 14.56 9.65
N LEU A 368 17.41 14.35 8.90
CA LEU A 368 18.78 14.65 9.31
C LEU A 368 19.47 15.51 8.26
N GLY A 369 20.35 16.42 8.69
CA GLY A 369 21.16 17.27 7.82
C GLY A 369 22.66 17.02 8.01
N LEU A 370 23.48 17.43 7.04
CA LEU A 370 24.94 17.52 7.20
C LEU A 370 25.37 18.97 7.17
N ALA A 371 26.09 19.41 8.19
CA ALA A 371 26.71 20.74 8.26
C ALA A 371 28.06 20.66 8.98
N ASP A 372 29.11 21.21 8.38
CA ASP A 372 30.44 21.36 9.01
C ASP A 372 30.99 20.08 9.67
N GLY A 373 30.85 18.94 8.99
CA GLY A 373 31.31 17.63 9.50
C GLY A 373 30.44 17.03 10.62
N SER A 374 29.29 17.66 10.90
CA SER A 374 28.33 17.23 11.92
C SER A 374 27.00 16.81 11.28
N VAL A 375 26.32 15.87 11.92
CA VAL A 375 24.93 15.51 11.63
C VAL A 375 24.02 16.42 12.44
N THR A 376 23.16 17.15 11.75
CA THR A 376 22.23 18.12 12.32
C THR A 376 20.78 17.62 12.20
N ARG A 377 19.87 18.30 12.87
CA ARG A 377 18.43 18.03 12.78
C ARG A 377 17.88 18.62 11.49
N GLY A 378 17.19 17.79 10.71
CA GLY A 378 16.43 18.22 9.55
C GLY A 378 15.09 18.88 9.93
N PRO A 379 14.35 19.39 8.93
CA PRO A 379 13.10 20.11 9.14
C PRO A 379 11.98 19.27 9.78
N LEU A 380 11.99 17.95 9.59
CA LEU A 380 11.02 17.00 10.14
C LEU A 380 11.66 16.11 11.22
N PHE A 381 12.75 16.56 11.84
CA PHE A 381 13.43 15.78 12.85
C PHE A 381 12.51 15.39 14.00
N ARG A 382 12.55 14.09 14.34
CA ARG A 382 12.09 13.50 15.58
C ARG A 382 12.92 12.25 15.84
N VAL A 383 12.94 11.79 17.10
CA VAL A 383 13.43 10.44 17.39
C VAL A 383 12.51 9.45 16.69
N ILE A 384 13.11 8.54 15.93
CA ILE A 384 12.40 7.47 15.23
C ILE A 384 12.66 6.21 16.05
N ASP A 385 11.59 5.61 16.57
CA ASP A 385 11.75 4.36 17.31
C ASP A 385 12.07 3.23 16.33
N GLY A 386 12.93 2.27 16.73
CA GLY A 386 13.19 1.08 15.91
C GLY A 386 11.94 0.23 15.64
N SER A 387 10.89 0.41 16.46
CA SER A 387 9.54 -0.15 16.28
C SER A 387 8.58 0.75 15.51
N ASP A 388 8.94 2.00 15.23
CA ASP A 388 8.28 2.83 14.21
C ASP A 388 8.62 2.24 12.85
N GLY A 389 8.11 1.03 12.60
CA GLY A 389 7.80 0.63 11.25
C GLY A 389 7.03 1.79 10.64
N ALA A 390 7.28 2.10 9.37
CA ALA A 390 6.74 3.28 8.69
C ALA A 390 5.19 3.44 8.72
N GLY A 391 4.45 2.60 9.45
CA GLY A 391 3.06 2.80 9.85
C GLY A 391 2.83 3.90 10.90
N ASP A 392 3.72 4.10 11.88
CA ASP A 392 3.57 5.20 12.86
C ASP A 392 4.18 6.53 12.36
N LEU A 393 5.01 6.44 11.32
CA LEU A 393 5.43 7.59 10.52
C LEU A 393 4.31 8.13 9.60
N GLU A 394 3.26 7.32 9.37
CA GLU A 394 2.08 7.60 8.55
C GLU A 394 0.91 8.10 9.41
N ASP A 395 1.07 9.24 10.09
CA ASP A 395 -0.03 9.83 10.87
C ASP A 395 -1.25 10.08 9.95
N GLY A 396 -2.26 9.21 10.10
CA GLY A 396 -3.53 9.24 9.37
C GLY A 396 -3.64 8.41 8.08
N ALA A 397 -2.71 7.53 7.71
CA ALA A 397 -2.96 6.52 6.68
C ALA A 397 -3.09 5.14 7.33
N ALA A 398 -4.31 4.59 7.36
CA ALA A 398 -4.49 3.18 7.68
C ALA A 398 -3.60 2.37 6.72
N SER A 399 -2.68 1.56 7.24
CA SER A 399 -1.82 0.72 6.41
C SER A 399 -2.71 -0.12 5.50
N ILE A 400 -2.65 0.14 4.19
CA ILE A 400 -3.40 -0.62 3.18
C ILE A 400 -2.80 -2.03 3.04
N GLU A 401 -1.67 -2.34 3.69
CA GLU A 401 -0.91 -3.56 3.48
C GLU A 401 -0.79 -4.39 4.79
N PRO A 402 -0.95 -5.72 4.72
CA PRO A 402 -1.07 -6.60 5.90
C PRO A 402 0.26 -6.96 6.60
N ASP A 403 1.42 -6.78 5.95
CA ASP A 403 2.74 -7.08 6.53
C ASP A 403 3.83 -6.24 5.84
N ARG A 404 4.77 -5.66 6.60
CA ARG A 404 5.90 -4.87 6.09
C ARG A 404 7.26 -5.47 6.43
N THR A 405 7.32 -6.64 7.08
CA THR A 405 8.59 -7.25 7.46
C THR A 405 9.35 -7.77 6.22
N GLY A 406 10.54 -7.22 5.95
CA GLY A 406 11.47 -7.85 5.03
C GLY A 406 11.14 -7.82 3.53
N ARG A 407 10.20 -6.97 3.10
CA ARG A 407 9.79 -6.76 1.70
C ARG A 407 9.38 -8.00 0.90
N THR A 408 8.83 -9.01 1.58
CA THR A 408 8.07 -10.12 0.99
C THR A 408 6.58 -9.82 0.90
N PHE A 409 6.18 -8.59 1.23
CA PHE A 409 4.80 -8.17 1.27
C PHE A 409 4.04 -8.32 -0.05
N ARG A 410 4.71 -8.31 -1.22
CA ARG A 410 4.05 -8.61 -2.50
C ARG A 410 3.64 -10.08 -2.61
N ILE A 411 4.46 -10.99 -2.08
CA ILE A 411 4.13 -12.40 -1.94
C ILE A 411 3.00 -12.56 -0.90
N ALA A 412 3.04 -11.81 0.21
CA ALA A 412 1.96 -11.79 1.19
C ALA A 412 0.63 -11.27 0.62
N ASN A 413 0.67 -10.22 -0.22
CA ASN A 413 -0.48 -9.69 -0.94
C ASN A 413 -1.05 -10.73 -1.91
N LEU A 414 -0.18 -11.40 -2.68
CA LEU A 414 -0.59 -12.47 -3.58
C LEU A 414 -1.22 -13.62 -2.79
N HIS A 415 -0.61 -14.07 -1.69
CA HIS A 415 -1.14 -15.10 -0.81
C HIS A 415 -2.50 -14.73 -0.23
N SER A 416 -2.64 -13.50 0.28
CA SER A 416 -3.91 -12.99 0.81
C SER A 416 -4.99 -12.93 -0.27
N LEU A 417 -4.65 -12.46 -1.48
CA LEU A 417 -5.57 -12.43 -2.61
C LEU A 417 -5.97 -13.83 -3.04
N LEU A 418 -5.02 -14.77 -3.12
CA LEU A 418 -5.29 -16.18 -3.44
C LEU A 418 -6.23 -16.81 -2.42
N ARG A 419 -6.03 -16.56 -1.12
CA ARG A 419 -6.96 -17.00 -0.07
C ARG A 419 -8.34 -16.36 -0.22
N ASP A 420 -8.39 -15.11 -0.69
CA ASP A 420 -9.64 -14.41 -0.92
C ASP A 420 -10.37 -14.87 -2.19
N ILE A 421 -9.71 -15.48 -3.17
CA ILE A 421 -10.39 -15.90 -4.42
C ILE A 421 -10.48 -17.42 -4.59
N ASP A 422 -9.71 -18.22 -3.83
CA ASP A 422 -9.79 -19.69 -3.89
C ASP A 422 -11.00 -20.21 -3.10
N GLN A 423 -12.05 -20.58 -3.85
CA GLN A 423 -13.31 -21.14 -3.31
C GLN A 423 -13.15 -22.50 -2.63
N ARG A 424 -12.00 -23.19 -2.77
CA ARG A 424 -11.84 -24.57 -2.30
C ARG A 424 -11.48 -24.70 -0.82
N GLY A 425 -11.32 -23.58 -0.10
CA GLY A 425 -11.02 -23.56 1.34
C GLY A 425 -12.22 -23.41 2.27
N ALA A 426 -13.44 -23.30 1.73
CA ALA A 426 -14.68 -23.11 2.50
C ALA A 426 -15.60 -24.35 2.53
N ARG A 427 -15.03 -25.56 2.34
CA ARG A 427 -15.75 -26.83 2.50
C ARG A 427 -15.06 -27.73 3.50
#